data_AF-A0A3M7EAZ1-F1
#
_entry.id   AF-A0A3M7EAZ1-F1
#
_cell.length_a   1.000
_cell.length_b   1.000
_cell.length_c   1.000
_cell.angle_alpha   90.00
_cell.angle_beta   90.00
_cell.angle_gamma   90.00
#
_symmetry.space_group_name_H-M   'P 1'
#
loop_
_entity.id
_entity.type
_entity.pdbx_description
1 polymer ?
#
loop_
_entity_poly.entity_id
_entity_poly.type
_entity_poly.pdbx_seq_one_letter_code
_entity_poly.pdbx_strand_id
1 'polypeptide(L)'
;MPYRKTRRRTANMAAGTASWVGQPRVKGSSEPVQMALLTFSMIGLQFCWGTEMTYATPYLLSLGLSKSRLSLVWVAGPLSGLVMQPVIGMVSDKSNSKYGRRRPFMAMGTVAVVFCLLLLGWTGEVVGLFVKDPELKREATIALAVVDIYVLDFVINIGTHTPASANALVEANSRPAQSTCRALVVDTLPIEKQQLGSAWVSRMIGVGHMMMYGIGALDLEAIFGDFLGDTQFKKVCLIAAIAMAVAQGTSCWAVHERVLVSDGSLKSSNEGLLPVLKQIYSTTINLPPRIHAICMVQFWSWIGWFPFLFYGSTWVGEIFMRTEAPGGKADALTDVGRAGSIAFIVFAMISFGSSIVLPWIIESPEDDDKPGYTPRPPQGLQTVAGEFRKPTLLTAWKLGCATFASAMIFAPFVNSVRFATIVIALCGVPWAIAGWAPGSFLGVEVNKMGTSIPMTNSRRGSDASSIEMRHMKANGSSSPPTSPSSPSSPSSSSPTSLRLRQPSDLSTSSTGGHANNTSTGELSGIYLGILNIYTTLPQFVGTFISWIVFSILEPGQSPELATEAEKADHHSTEGVSGIGVCLFIGACCSVMAAVATRRLKTNA
;
A
#
# COMPACT_ATOMS: atom_id res chain seq x y z
N MET A 1 -43.17 -39.39 52.89
CA MET A 1 -42.88 -38.50 51.73
C MET A 1 -41.88 -37.43 52.15
N PRO A 2 -40.61 -37.50 51.72
CA PRO A 2 -39.65 -36.43 51.96
C PRO A 2 -39.33 -35.61 50.70
N TYR A 3 -39.22 -34.32 50.93
CA TYR A 3 -38.87 -33.21 50.05
C TYR A 3 -37.59 -33.44 49.22
N ARG A 4 -37.67 -33.22 47.90
CA ARG A 4 -36.54 -33.22 46.96
C ARG A 4 -35.93 -31.81 46.89
N LYS A 5 -34.72 -31.62 47.43
CA LYS A 5 -33.93 -30.38 47.32
C LYS A 5 -33.47 -30.17 45.86
N THR A 6 -34.08 -29.21 45.17
CA THR A 6 -33.63 -28.72 43.86
C THR A 6 -32.41 -27.82 44.04
N ARG A 7 -31.22 -28.34 43.73
CA ARG A 7 -29.96 -27.58 43.69
C ARG A 7 -29.98 -26.69 42.45
N ARG A 8 -30.44 -25.44 42.58
CA ARG A 8 -30.22 -24.39 41.57
C ARG A 8 -28.72 -24.13 41.47
N ARG A 9 -28.08 -24.66 40.42
CA ARG A 9 -26.80 -24.13 39.91
C ARG A 9 -27.12 -22.77 39.28
N THR A 10 -26.89 -21.69 40.00
CA THR A 10 -26.61 -20.38 39.40
C THR A 10 -25.27 -20.49 38.69
N ALA A 11 -25.31 -20.92 37.43
CA ALA A 11 -24.19 -20.69 36.53
C ALA A 11 -24.14 -19.19 36.27
N ASN A 12 -23.14 -18.51 36.86
CA ASN A 12 -22.69 -17.23 36.36
C ASN A 12 -22.32 -17.43 34.89
N MET A 13 -23.16 -16.96 33.96
CA MET A 13 -22.76 -16.73 32.58
C MET A 13 -21.77 -15.57 32.60
N ALA A 14 -20.50 -15.87 32.84
CA ALA A 14 -19.42 -14.97 32.48
C ALA A 14 -19.46 -14.83 30.95
N ALA A 15 -19.63 -13.60 30.46
CA ALA A 15 -19.43 -13.29 29.05
C ALA A 15 -17.99 -13.67 28.70
N GLY A 16 -17.81 -14.74 27.92
CA GLY A 16 -16.50 -15.22 27.51
C GLY A 16 -15.82 -14.19 26.62
N THR A 17 -14.74 -13.60 27.11
CA THR A 17 -13.87 -12.70 26.35
C THR A 17 -13.09 -13.50 25.32
N ALA A 18 -13.02 -13.01 24.08
CA ALA A 18 -12.17 -13.60 23.06
C ALA A 18 -10.72 -13.60 23.56
N SER A 19 -10.07 -14.77 23.58
CA SER A 19 -8.71 -14.92 24.12
C SER A 19 -7.73 -15.31 23.01
N TRP A 20 -6.55 -14.70 23.02
CA TRP A 20 -5.48 -15.00 22.07
C TRP A 20 -4.56 -16.07 22.64
N VAL A 21 -4.33 -17.14 21.89
CA VAL A 21 -3.40 -18.21 22.28
C VAL A 21 -2.14 -18.16 21.40
N GLY A 22 -0.98 -18.21 22.05
CA GLY A 22 0.35 -18.21 21.40
C GLY A 22 1.07 -16.85 21.41
N GLN A 23 2.38 -16.88 21.11
CA GLN A 23 3.18 -15.68 20.86
C GLN A 23 3.55 -15.60 19.36
N PRO A 24 3.52 -14.39 18.76
CA PRO A 24 3.90 -14.22 17.37
C PRO A 24 5.41 -14.42 17.27
N ARG A 25 5.87 -15.20 16.30
CA ARG A 25 7.30 -15.46 16.10
C ARG A 25 7.65 -15.46 14.62
N VAL A 26 8.74 -14.79 14.30
CA VAL A 26 9.36 -14.81 12.97
C VAL A 26 10.64 -15.64 13.03
N LYS A 27 10.82 -16.54 12.07
CA LYS A 27 12.09 -17.29 11.91
C LYS A 27 13.21 -16.35 11.47
N GLY A 28 14.42 -16.59 11.95
CA GLY A 28 15.61 -15.83 11.55
C GLY A 28 16.63 -15.72 12.69
N SER A 29 17.91 -15.79 12.35
CA SER A 29 19.03 -15.72 13.31
C SER A 29 19.35 -14.30 13.77
N SER A 30 18.97 -13.29 12.98
CA SER A 30 19.17 -11.87 13.30
C SER A 30 17.90 -11.06 13.00
N GLU A 31 17.77 -9.89 13.64
CA GLU A 31 16.64 -9.00 13.44
C GLU A 31 16.44 -8.55 11.98
N PRO A 32 17.49 -8.17 11.21
CA PRO A 32 17.35 -7.91 9.77
C PRO A 32 16.77 -9.08 8.98
N VAL A 33 17.21 -10.30 9.28
CA VAL A 33 16.73 -11.51 8.59
C VAL A 33 15.27 -11.79 8.93
N GLN A 34 14.87 -11.59 10.18
CA GLN A 34 13.47 -11.71 10.60
C GLN A 34 12.60 -10.68 9.85
N MET A 35 13.02 -9.42 9.80
CA MET A 35 12.28 -8.38 9.09
C MET A 35 12.19 -8.63 7.58
N ALA A 36 13.28 -9.09 6.96
CA ALA A 36 13.30 -9.47 5.56
C ALA A 36 12.33 -10.63 5.27
N LEU A 37 12.35 -11.70 6.07
CA LEU A 37 11.46 -12.85 5.89
C LEU A 37 9.98 -12.50 6.13
N LEU A 38 9.71 -11.63 7.10
CA LEU A 38 8.36 -11.12 7.39
C LEU A 38 7.79 -10.31 6.23
N THR A 39 8.64 -9.54 5.53
CA THR A 39 8.23 -8.62 4.46
C THR A 39 8.47 -9.19 3.05
N PHE A 40 8.99 -10.41 2.94
CA PHE A 40 9.42 -11.02 1.68
C PHE A 40 8.28 -11.15 0.65
N SER A 41 7.04 -11.37 1.11
CA SER A 41 5.84 -11.39 0.27
C SER A 41 5.61 -10.11 -0.56
N MET A 42 6.18 -8.97 -0.14
CA MET A 42 6.10 -7.72 -0.91
C MET A 42 6.77 -7.82 -2.28
N ILE A 43 7.82 -8.63 -2.39
CA ILE A 43 8.53 -8.87 -3.66
C ILE A 43 7.57 -9.53 -4.66
N GLY A 44 6.95 -10.65 -4.28
CA GLY A 44 6.02 -11.39 -5.15
C GLY A 44 4.84 -10.54 -5.63
N LEU A 45 4.33 -9.67 -4.75
CA LEU A 45 3.27 -8.74 -5.12
C LEU A 45 3.71 -7.76 -6.21
N GLN A 46 4.97 -7.30 -6.22
CA GLN A 46 5.46 -6.41 -7.28
C GLN A 46 5.67 -7.14 -8.61
N PHE A 47 5.90 -8.45 -8.61
CA PHE A 47 5.91 -9.24 -9.85
C PHE A 47 4.53 -9.26 -10.52
N CYS A 48 3.48 -9.43 -9.72
CA CYS A 48 2.11 -9.40 -10.21
C CYS A 48 1.76 -8.02 -10.80
N TRP A 49 1.89 -6.95 -10.00
CA TRP A 49 1.61 -5.58 -10.45
C TRP A 49 2.51 -5.14 -11.61
N GLY A 50 3.80 -5.48 -11.57
CA GLY A 50 4.71 -5.13 -12.65
C GLY A 50 4.39 -5.86 -13.97
N THR A 51 3.88 -7.09 -13.90
CA THR A 51 3.40 -7.82 -15.10
C THR A 51 2.20 -7.10 -15.69
N GLU A 52 1.24 -6.72 -14.84
CA GLU A 52 0.03 -6.01 -15.25
C GLU A 52 0.35 -4.62 -15.85
N MET A 53 1.12 -3.81 -15.13
CA MET A 53 1.51 -2.46 -15.55
C MET A 53 2.39 -2.43 -16.81
N THR A 54 3.09 -3.53 -17.14
CA THR A 54 4.02 -3.56 -18.28
C THR A 54 3.45 -4.29 -19.49
N TYR A 55 2.78 -5.43 -19.27
CA TYR A 55 2.41 -6.35 -20.33
C TYR A 55 0.90 -6.50 -20.54
N ALA A 56 0.05 -6.25 -19.56
CA ALA A 56 -1.39 -6.47 -19.76
C ALA A 56 -2.01 -5.45 -20.73
N THR A 57 -1.60 -4.17 -20.67
CA THR A 57 -1.98 -3.15 -21.67
C THR A 57 -1.62 -3.58 -23.11
N PRO A 58 -0.33 -3.83 -23.44
CA PRO A 58 0.02 -4.19 -24.82
C PRO A 58 -0.53 -5.56 -25.22
N TYR A 59 -0.71 -6.49 -24.28
CA TYR A 59 -1.34 -7.78 -24.55
C TYR A 59 -2.79 -7.63 -25.02
N LEU A 60 -3.62 -6.88 -24.28
CA LEU A 60 -5.01 -6.63 -24.67
C LEU A 60 -5.11 -5.88 -26.01
N LEU A 61 -4.21 -4.93 -26.26
CA LEU A 61 -4.12 -4.23 -27.55
C LEU A 61 -3.72 -5.21 -28.67
N SER A 62 -2.81 -6.16 -28.41
CA SER A 62 -2.40 -7.17 -29.38
C SER A 62 -3.51 -8.16 -29.75
N LEU A 63 -4.44 -8.42 -28.82
CA LEU A 63 -5.64 -9.22 -29.09
C LEU A 63 -6.70 -8.47 -29.94
N GLY A 64 -6.52 -7.17 -30.19
CA GLY A 64 -7.45 -6.33 -30.96
C GLY A 64 -8.39 -5.47 -30.11
N LEU A 65 -8.15 -5.31 -28.80
CA LEU A 65 -8.93 -4.39 -27.99
C LEU A 65 -8.56 -2.94 -28.34
N SER A 66 -9.56 -2.06 -28.55
CA SER A 66 -9.30 -0.64 -28.73
C SER A 66 -8.81 0.00 -27.42
N LYS A 67 -8.01 1.07 -27.51
CA LYS A 67 -7.54 1.81 -26.32
C LYS A 67 -8.69 2.37 -25.46
N SER A 68 -9.81 2.74 -26.09
CA SER A 68 -11.01 3.17 -25.38
C SER A 68 -11.66 2.04 -24.57
N ARG A 69 -11.75 0.82 -25.09
CA ARG A 69 -12.29 -0.32 -24.33
C ARG A 69 -11.29 -0.78 -23.27
N LEU A 70 -10.00 -0.73 -23.57
CA LEU A 70 -8.93 -1.00 -22.63
C LEU A 70 -9.02 -0.10 -21.38
N SER A 71 -9.32 1.19 -21.52
CA SER A 71 -9.46 2.05 -20.33
C SER A 71 -10.58 1.57 -19.40
N LEU A 72 -11.68 1.05 -19.94
CA LEU A 72 -12.76 0.45 -19.13
C LEU A 72 -12.32 -0.82 -18.41
N VAL A 73 -11.32 -1.55 -18.92
CA VAL A 73 -10.77 -2.72 -18.24
C VAL A 73 -10.12 -2.30 -16.92
N TRP A 74 -9.40 -1.18 -16.92
CA TRP A 74 -8.71 -0.64 -15.75
C TRP A 74 -9.61 -0.05 -14.67
N VAL A 75 -10.93 -0.08 -14.86
CA VAL A 75 -11.90 0.16 -13.78
C VAL A 75 -11.84 -0.95 -12.72
N ALA A 76 -11.35 -2.14 -13.07
CA ALA A 76 -11.20 -3.29 -12.18
C ALA A 76 -10.36 -2.99 -10.93
N GLY A 77 -9.17 -2.42 -11.09
CA GLY A 77 -8.28 -2.09 -9.98
C GLY A 77 -8.91 -1.14 -8.94
N PRO A 78 -9.43 0.02 -9.35
CA PRO A 78 -10.15 0.93 -8.46
C PRO A 78 -11.40 0.32 -7.82
N LEU A 79 -12.18 -0.43 -8.60
CA LEU A 79 -13.40 -1.07 -8.11
C LEU A 79 -13.10 -2.12 -7.06
N SER A 80 -12.11 -2.97 -7.32
CA SER A 80 -11.67 -3.99 -6.37
C SER A 80 -11.10 -3.37 -5.10
N GLY A 81 -10.30 -2.29 -5.20
CA GLY A 81 -9.79 -1.54 -4.05
C GLY A 81 -10.89 -0.92 -3.19
N LEU A 82 -11.97 -0.41 -3.79
CA LEU A 82 -13.10 0.18 -3.05
C LEU A 82 -13.97 -0.89 -2.36
N VAL A 83 -14.21 -2.01 -3.04
CA VAL A 83 -15.13 -3.06 -2.57
C VAL A 83 -14.46 -4.00 -1.57
N MET A 84 -13.22 -4.43 -1.84
CA MET A 84 -12.59 -5.49 -1.04
C MET A 84 -12.13 -5.01 0.33
N GLN A 85 -11.75 -3.73 0.46
CA GLN A 85 -11.35 -3.13 1.74
C GLN A 85 -12.40 -3.31 2.86
N PRO A 86 -13.68 -2.90 2.69
CA PRO A 86 -14.71 -3.12 3.72
C PRO A 86 -15.18 -4.57 3.83
N VAL A 87 -15.22 -5.33 2.73
CA VAL A 87 -15.71 -6.72 2.72
C VAL A 87 -14.82 -7.62 3.57
N ILE A 88 -13.50 -7.57 3.34
CA ILE A 88 -12.61 -8.49 4.02
C ILE A 88 -12.32 -8.03 5.45
N GLY A 89 -12.43 -6.73 5.72
CA GLY A 89 -13.03 -6.15 6.93
C GLY A 89 -13.71 -7.17 7.84
N MET A 90 -14.94 -7.44 7.46
CA MET A 90 -15.87 -8.22 8.23
C MET A 90 -15.59 -9.73 8.19
N VAL A 91 -14.97 -10.23 7.12
CA VAL A 91 -14.70 -11.66 6.92
C VAL A 91 -13.50 -12.12 7.75
N SER A 92 -12.44 -11.32 7.78
CA SER A 92 -11.20 -11.65 8.46
C SER A 92 -11.32 -11.71 9.99
N ASP A 93 -12.09 -10.81 10.58
CA ASP A 93 -12.35 -10.75 12.02
C ASP A 93 -13.16 -11.96 12.52
N LYS A 94 -13.77 -12.73 11.60
CA LYS A 94 -14.55 -13.94 11.91
C LYS A 94 -13.73 -15.25 11.77
N SER A 95 -12.46 -15.17 11.37
CA SER A 95 -11.64 -16.36 11.11
C SER A 95 -11.12 -17.01 12.40
N ASN A 96 -11.50 -18.28 12.62
CA ASN A 96 -11.04 -19.13 13.72
C ASN A 96 -10.01 -20.19 13.25
N SER A 97 -9.25 -19.92 12.19
CA SER A 97 -8.35 -20.92 11.61
C SER A 97 -7.15 -21.25 12.50
N LYS A 98 -6.83 -22.55 12.61
CA LYS A 98 -5.68 -23.10 13.36
C LYS A 98 -4.31 -22.67 12.81
N TYR A 99 -4.26 -22.17 11.57
CA TYR A 99 -3.02 -21.71 10.93
C TYR A 99 -2.71 -20.22 11.18
N GLY A 100 -3.55 -19.55 11.99
CA GLY A 100 -3.52 -18.11 12.19
C GLY A 100 -4.68 -17.43 11.46
N ARG A 101 -4.92 -16.15 11.78
CA ARG A 101 -6.02 -15.39 11.18
C ARG A 101 -5.77 -15.10 9.70
N ARG A 102 -4.54 -14.85 9.26
CA ARG A 102 -4.25 -14.28 7.92
C ARG A 102 -3.58 -15.23 6.95
N ARG A 103 -2.71 -16.11 7.44
CA ARG A 103 -1.97 -17.07 6.60
C ARG A 103 -2.87 -17.91 5.66
N PRO A 104 -4.08 -18.36 6.06
CA PRO A 104 -4.99 -19.07 5.16
C PRO A 104 -5.47 -18.21 3.98
N PHE A 105 -5.87 -16.95 4.24
CA PHE A 105 -6.34 -16.05 3.19
C PHE A 105 -5.22 -15.65 2.24
N MET A 106 -4.02 -15.43 2.78
CA MET A 106 -2.81 -15.23 1.97
C MET A 106 -2.54 -16.42 1.05
N ALA A 107 -2.59 -17.65 1.58
CA ALA A 107 -2.34 -18.85 0.78
C ALA A 107 -3.41 -19.05 -0.32
N MET A 108 -4.70 -18.91 0.02
CA MET A 108 -5.79 -18.99 -0.96
C MET A 108 -5.68 -17.90 -2.03
N GLY A 109 -5.38 -16.66 -1.62
CA GLY A 109 -5.16 -15.54 -2.53
C GLY A 109 -4.00 -15.81 -3.47
N THR A 110 -2.87 -16.31 -2.97
CA THR A 110 -1.72 -16.66 -3.83
C THR A 110 -2.03 -17.77 -4.82
N VAL A 111 -2.76 -18.82 -4.43
CA VAL A 111 -3.17 -19.87 -5.37
C VAL A 111 -4.04 -19.30 -6.48
N ALA A 112 -4.98 -18.42 -6.14
CA ALA A 112 -5.83 -17.77 -7.13
C ALA A 112 -5.06 -16.77 -8.02
N VAL A 113 -4.12 -15.97 -7.48
CA VAL A 113 -3.23 -15.10 -8.29
C VAL A 113 -2.38 -15.93 -9.24
N VAL A 114 -1.78 -17.02 -8.76
CA VAL A 114 -0.97 -17.92 -9.60
C VAL A 114 -1.82 -18.48 -10.73
N PHE A 115 -3.04 -18.92 -10.44
CA PHE A 115 -3.96 -19.41 -11.46
C PHE A 115 -4.29 -18.34 -12.49
N CYS A 116 -4.66 -17.12 -12.06
CA CYS A 116 -4.94 -16.01 -12.97
C CYS A 116 -3.72 -15.63 -13.82
N LEU A 117 -2.52 -15.49 -13.25
CA LEU A 117 -1.31 -15.18 -14.04
C LEU A 117 -1.04 -16.24 -15.11
N LEU A 118 -1.21 -17.53 -14.79
CA LEU A 118 -1.08 -18.61 -15.77
C LEU A 118 -2.22 -18.59 -16.80
N LEU A 119 -3.46 -18.30 -16.38
CA LEU A 119 -4.57 -18.17 -17.29
C LEU A 119 -4.34 -17.04 -18.28
N LEU A 120 -3.90 -15.87 -17.80
CA LEU A 120 -3.59 -14.69 -18.61
C LEU A 120 -2.56 -14.98 -19.71
N GLY A 121 -1.48 -15.69 -19.38
CA GLY A 121 -0.45 -16.06 -20.34
C GLY A 121 -0.94 -17.04 -21.43
N TRP A 122 -1.90 -17.91 -21.09
CA TRP A 122 -2.39 -18.99 -21.95
C TRP A 122 -3.85 -18.83 -22.39
N THR A 123 -4.43 -17.62 -22.33
CA THR A 123 -5.87 -17.44 -22.61
C THR A 123 -6.25 -17.91 -24.02
N GLY A 124 -5.41 -17.62 -25.03
CA GLY A 124 -5.67 -17.97 -26.43
C GLY A 124 -5.65 -19.48 -26.67
N GLU A 125 -4.78 -20.21 -25.99
CA GLU A 125 -4.72 -21.68 -26.02
C GLU A 125 -5.93 -22.27 -25.32
N VAL A 126 -6.26 -21.78 -24.12
CA VAL A 126 -7.40 -22.26 -23.33
C VAL A 126 -8.70 -22.07 -24.11
N VAL A 127 -8.94 -20.91 -24.71
CA VAL A 127 -10.12 -20.68 -25.56
C VAL A 127 -10.07 -21.55 -26.81
N GLY A 128 -8.90 -21.72 -27.41
CA GLY A 128 -8.69 -22.59 -28.58
C GLY A 128 -9.03 -24.07 -28.36
N LEU A 129 -9.06 -24.54 -27.11
CA LEU A 129 -9.52 -25.90 -26.78
C LEU A 129 -11.04 -26.07 -26.97
N PHE A 130 -11.81 -25.00 -26.80
CA PHE A 130 -13.28 -25.03 -26.81
C PHE A 130 -13.88 -24.38 -28.07
N VAL A 131 -13.22 -23.37 -28.62
CA VAL A 131 -13.70 -22.57 -29.76
C VAL A 131 -12.75 -22.73 -30.94
N LYS A 132 -13.27 -23.28 -32.05
CA LYS A 132 -12.51 -23.52 -33.28
C LYS A 132 -12.71 -22.45 -34.36
N ASP A 133 -13.80 -21.69 -34.27
CA ASP A 133 -14.08 -20.59 -35.18
C ASP A 133 -13.14 -19.41 -34.89
N PRO A 134 -12.38 -18.89 -35.87
CA PRO A 134 -11.33 -17.90 -35.64
C PRO A 134 -11.85 -16.57 -35.10
N GLU A 135 -12.98 -16.07 -35.61
CA GLU A 135 -13.56 -14.80 -35.14
C GLU A 135 -14.07 -14.93 -33.71
N LEU A 136 -14.88 -15.96 -33.43
CA LEU A 136 -15.38 -16.23 -32.08
C LEU A 136 -14.24 -16.54 -31.10
N LYS A 137 -13.16 -17.20 -31.55
CA LYS A 137 -11.97 -17.48 -30.73
C LYS A 137 -11.32 -16.17 -30.30
N ARG A 138 -11.15 -15.20 -31.20
CA ARG A 138 -10.55 -13.90 -30.87
C ARG A 138 -11.41 -13.16 -29.85
N GLU A 139 -12.72 -13.06 -30.08
CA GLU A 139 -13.64 -12.37 -29.16
C GLU A 139 -13.70 -13.05 -27.78
N ALA A 140 -13.76 -14.38 -27.75
CA ALA A 140 -13.76 -15.14 -26.50
C ALA A 140 -12.42 -15.04 -25.76
N THR A 141 -11.29 -14.94 -26.47
CA THR A 141 -9.96 -14.72 -25.88
C THR A 141 -9.89 -13.35 -25.21
N ILE A 142 -10.34 -12.30 -25.88
CA ILE A 142 -10.45 -10.95 -25.30
C ILE A 142 -11.34 -10.98 -24.06
N ALA A 143 -12.54 -11.57 -24.17
CA ALA A 143 -13.49 -11.63 -23.06
C ALA A 143 -12.90 -12.36 -21.85
N LEU A 144 -12.25 -13.51 -22.07
CA LEU A 144 -11.61 -14.27 -20.99
C LEU A 144 -10.45 -13.49 -20.36
N ALA A 145 -9.59 -12.86 -21.16
CA ALA A 145 -8.48 -12.04 -20.66
C ALA A 145 -8.96 -10.85 -19.82
N VAL A 146 -10.02 -10.17 -20.26
CA VAL A 146 -10.63 -9.06 -19.50
C VAL A 146 -11.23 -9.57 -18.18
N VAL A 147 -11.99 -10.67 -18.21
CA VAL A 147 -12.55 -11.27 -16.99
C VAL A 147 -11.44 -11.72 -16.05
N ASP A 148 -10.37 -12.32 -16.56
CA ASP A 148 -9.25 -12.77 -15.77
C ASP A 148 -8.49 -11.61 -15.12
N ILE A 149 -8.26 -10.49 -15.82
CA ILE A 149 -7.68 -9.26 -15.23
C ILE A 149 -8.58 -8.73 -14.10
N TYR A 150 -9.90 -8.72 -14.30
CA TYR A 150 -10.83 -8.33 -13.23
C TYR A 150 -10.68 -9.25 -12.01
N VAL A 151 -10.74 -10.57 -12.23
CA VAL A 151 -10.61 -11.54 -11.15
C VAL A 151 -9.24 -11.40 -10.47
N LEU A 152 -8.16 -11.23 -11.24
CA LEU A 152 -6.81 -11.01 -10.75
C LEU A 152 -6.76 -9.79 -9.82
N ASP A 153 -7.28 -8.64 -10.24
CA ASP A 153 -7.35 -7.42 -9.44
C ASP A 153 -8.13 -7.64 -8.13
N PHE A 154 -9.30 -8.26 -8.22
CA PHE A 154 -10.10 -8.60 -7.05
C PHE A 154 -9.37 -9.57 -6.12
N VAL A 155 -8.70 -10.58 -6.65
CA VAL A 155 -7.97 -11.59 -5.87
C VAL A 155 -6.70 -11.01 -5.24
N ILE A 156 -5.97 -10.14 -5.94
CA ILE A 156 -4.85 -9.39 -5.37
C ILE A 156 -5.35 -8.59 -4.18
N ASN A 157 -6.46 -7.88 -4.32
CA ASN A 157 -7.07 -7.15 -3.22
C ASN A 157 -7.70 -8.08 -2.13
N ILE A 158 -8.04 -9.33 -2.44
CA ILE A 158 -8.50 -10.33 -1.45
C ILE A 158 -7.35 -10.92 -0.63
N GLY A 159 -6.33 -11.48 -1.30
CA GLY A 159 -5.14 -12.05 -0.67
C GLY A 159 -4.33 -11.02 0.11
N THR A 160 -4.56 -9.74 -0.17
CA THR A 160 -3.92 -8.59 0.45
C THR A 160 -4.84 -7.67 1.26
N HIS A 161 -6.05 -8.06 1.70
CA HIS A 161 -6.70 -7.34 2.81
C HIS A 161 -7.14 -8.31 3.92
N THR A 162 -6.74 -8.06 5.17
CA THR A 162 -7.20 -8.82 6.35
C THR A 162 -7.05 -7.87 7.54
N PRO A 163 -8.01 -6.95 7.78
CA PRO A 163 -7.88 -6.01 8.87
C PRO A 163 -7.82 -6.75 10.18
N ALA A 164 -6.85 -6.38 10.97
CA ALA A 164 -6.85 -6.72 12.37
C ALA A 164 -6.75 -5.43 13.10
N SER A 165 -7.84 -5.03 13.74
CA SER A 165 -7.86 -3.85 14.58
C SER A 165 -7.54 -2.57 13.79
N ALA A 166 -8.52 -1.69 13.73
CA ALA A 166 -8.35 -0.29 14.11
C ALA A 166 -6.90 0.16 14.48
N ASN A 167 -6.24 -0.46 15.45
CA ASN A 167 -4.94 -0.01 15.97
C ASN A 167 -3.71 -0.33 15.10
N ALA A 168 -3.86 -1.06 13.98
CA ALA A 168 -2.76 -1.39 13.06
C ALA A 168 -2.53 -0.35 11.95
N LEU A 169 -3.11 0.84 12.09
CA LEU A 169 -3.36 1.80 11.02
C LEU A 169 -2.53 3.07 11.19
N VAL A 170 -1.34 2.99 11.79
CA VAL A 170 -0.44 4.16 11.91
C VAL A 170 0.61 4.20 10.78
N GLU A 171 0.71 3.15 9.95
CA GLU A 171 1.79 3.07 8.94
C GLU A 171 1.37 2.57 7.55
N ALA A 172 0.07 2.59 7.23
CA ALA A 172 -0.47 2.22 5.92
C ALA A 172 -0.34 3.35 4.88
N ASN A 173 0.83 3.97 4.81
CA ASN A 173 1.03 5.15 3.97
C ASN A 173 1.04 4.76 2.47
N SER A 174 0.05 5.32 1.77
CA SER A 174 -0.01 5.59 0.32
C SER A 174 0.04 4.43 -0.67
N ARG A 175 -0.54 3.25 -0.39
CA ARG A 175 -0.78 2.23 -1.43
C ARG A 175 -2.13 1.52 -1.24
N PRO A 176 -3.09 1.65 -2.18
CA PRO A 176 -4.42 1.04 -2.08
C PRO A 176 -4.48 -0.50 -2.01
N ALA A 177 -3.41 -1.22 -2.38
CA ALA A 177 -3.51 -2.66 -2.69
C ALA A 177 -2.48 -3.59 -1.98
N GLN A 178 -2.10 -3.31 -0.72
CA GLN A 178 -1.04 -4.07 -0.02
C GLN A 178 -1.35 -4.47 1.44
N SER A 179 -2.61 -4.45 1.86
CA SER A 179 -2.98 -4.45 3.29
C SER A 179 -2.67 -5.73 4.08
N THR A 180 -2.76 -6.98 3.59
CA THR A 180 -2.54 -8.20 4.39
C THR A 180 -1.08 -8.41 4.65
N CYS A 181 -0.25 -8.28 3.61
CA CYS A 181 1.19 -8.42 3.76
C CYS A 181 1.75 -7.32 4.68
N ARG A 182 1.20 -6.10 4.63
CA ARG A 182 1.58 -5.01 5.56
C ARG A 182 1.01 -5.22 6.94
N ALA A 183 -0.25 -5.60 7.04
CA ALA A 183 -0.87 -5.82 8.33
C ALA A 183 -0.18 -6.99 9.05
N LEU A 184 0.28 -8.03 8.33
CA LEU A 184 1.07 -9.13 8.92
C LEU A 184 2.29 -8.59 9.67
N VAL A 185 2.93 -7.54 9.15
CA VAL A 185 4.03 -6.84 9.83
C VAL A 185 3.54 -6.24 11.14
N VAL A 186 2.42 -5.52 11.11
CA VAL A 186 1.86 -4.81 12.25
C VAL A 186 1.33 -5.76 13.34
N ASP A 187 0.74 -6.89 12.97
CA ASP A 187 0.24 -7.91 13.92
C ASP A 187 1.36 -8.73 14.56
N THR A 188 2.48 -8.87 13.85
CA THR A 188 3.59 -9.72 14.29
C THR A 188 4.60 -8.93 15.12
N LEU A 189 4.85 -7.66 14.76
CA LEU A 189 5.85 -6.83 15.42
C LEU A 189 5.26 -6.04 16.60
N PRO A 190 6.04 -5.89 17.69
CA PRO A 190 5.68 -4.96 18.75
C PRO A 190 5.76 -3.51 18.23
N ILE A 191 5.02 -2.59 18.88
CA ILE A 191 4.82 -1.21 18.41
C ILE A 191 6.15 -0.49 18.15
N GLU A 192 7.15 -0.74 19.01
CA GLU A 192 8.47 -0.12 18.91
C GLU A 192 9.25 -0.53 17.65
N LYS A 193 8.87 -1.66 17.03
CA LYS A 193 9.52 -2.21 15.82
C LYS A 193 8.69 -2.02 14.55
N GLN A 194 7.47 -1.49 14.63
CA GLN A 194 6.61 -1.35 13.45
C GLN A 194 7.22 -0.40 12.42
N GLN A 195 7.80 0.72 12.86
CA GLN A 195 8.52 1.65 11.98
C GLN A 195 9.66 0.98 11.20
N LEU A 196 10.43 0.12 11.88
CA LEU A 196 11.48 -0.65 11.23
C LEU A 196 10.88 -1.64 10.23
N GLY A 197 9.79 -2.32 10.59
CA GLY A 197 9.06 -3.23 9.70
C GLY A 197 8.55 -2.55 8.43
N SER A 198 8.00 -1.35 8.53
CA SER A 198 7.51 -0.57 7.39
C SER A 198 8.64 -0.05 6.51
N ALA A 199 9.79 0.31 7.08
CA ALA A 199 10.98 0.59 6.30
C ALA A 199 11.43 -0.65 5.49
N TRP A 200 11.36 -1.84 6.07
CA TRP A 200 11.65 -3.10 5.36
C TRP A 200 10.63 -3.40 4.25
N VAL A 201 9.34 -3.13 4.47
CA VAL A 201 8.31 -3.22 3.42
C VAL A 201 8.69 -2.35 2.21
N SER A 202 9.06 -1.09 2.43
CA SER A 202 9.45 -0.18 1.34
C SER A 202 10.67 -0.69 0.58
N ARG A 203 11.65 -1.29 1.29
CA ARG A 203 12.84 -1.89 0.66
C ARG A 203 12.46 -3.10 -0.20
N MET A 204 11.65 -4.02 0.31
CA MET A 204 11.23 -5.23 -0.42
C MET A 204 10.40 -4.89 -1.66
N ILE A 205 9.58 -3.85 -1.58
CA ILE A 205 8.87 -3.29 -2.74
C ILE A 205 9.85 -2.80 -3.80
N GLY A 206 10.86 -2.00 -3.42
CA GLY A 206 11.84 -1.50 -4.37
C GLY A 206 12.63 -2.61 -5.05
N VAL A 207 13.05 -3.61 -4.28
CA VAL A 207 13.70 -4.83 -4.80
C VAL A 207 12.77 -5.56 -5.78
N GLY A 208 11.50 -5.74 -5.45
CA GLY A 208 10.53 -6.41 -6.32
C GLY A 208 10.33 -5.69 -7.65
N HIS A 209 10.18 -4.36 -7.66
CA HIS A 209 10.10 -3.59 -8.90
C HIS A 209 11.37 -3.70 -9.74
N MET A 210 12.55 -3.58 -9.13
CA MET A 210 13.82 -3.71 -9.87
C MET A 210 13.96 -5.10 -10.50
N MET A 211 13.61 -6.17 -9.77
CA MET A 211 13.66 -7.53 -10.29
C MET A 211 12.68 -7.74 -11.43
N MET A 212 11.42 -7.33 -11.27
CA MET A 212 10.37 -7.53 -12.27
C MET A 212 10.66 -6.77 -13.57
N TYR A 213 10.97 -5.48 -13.49
CA TYR A 213 11.34 -4.69 -14.68
C TYR A 213 12.67 -5.15 -15.27
N GLY A 214 13.60 -5.63 -14.45
CA GLY A 214 14.83 -6.27 -14.93
C GLY A 214 14.55 -7.51 -15.77
N ILE A 215 13.70 -8.41 -15.29
CA ILE A 215 13.30 -9.61 -16.03
C ILE A 215 12.55 -9.24 -17.31
N GLY A 216 11.65 -8.26 -17.25
CA GLY A 216 10.91 -7.79 -18.43
C GLY A 216 11.79 -7.11 -19.49
N ALA A 217 12.97 -6.58 -19.11
CA ALA A 217 13.92 -5.97 -20.05
C ALA A 217 14.80 -7.00 -20.78
N LEU A 218 14.96 -8.20 -20.21
CA LEU A 218 15.75 -9.27 -20.79
C LEU A 218 15.05 -9.93 -21.97
N ASP A 219 15.86 -10.52 -22.86
CA ASP A 219 15.38 -11.40 -23.91
C ASP A 219 15.13 -12.80 -23.36
N LEU A 220 13.92 -13.04 -22.84
CA LEU A 220 13.60 -14.33 -22.22
C LEU A 220 13.53 -15.46 -23.26
N GLU A 221 13.30 -15.13 -24.53
CA GLU A 221 13.31 -16.07 -25.64
C GLU A 221 14.73 -16.56 -25.93
N ALA A 222 15.70 -15.64 -26.01
CA ALA A 222 17.11 -15.99 -26.18
C ALA A 222 17.70 -16.76 -24.99
N ILE A 223 17.23 -16.50 -23.76
CA ILE A 223 17.78 -17.12 -22.55
C ILE A 223 17.22 -18.52 -22.31
N PHE A 224 15.90 -18.70 -22.43
CA PHE A 224 15.22 -19.94 -22.04
C PHE A 224 14.72 -20.78 -23.22
N GLY A 225 14.82 -20.30 -24.45
CA GLY A 225 14.22 -20.95 -25.62
C GLY A 225 12.73 -21.21 -25.38
N ASP A 226 12.24 -22.37 -25.82
CA ASP A 226 10.82 -22.75 -25.69
C ASP A 226 10.47 -23.44 -24.35
N PHE A 227 11.42 -23.58 -23.44
CA PHE A 227 11.25 -24.38 -22.21
C PHE A 227 10.16 -23.85 -21.27
N LEU A 228 9.98 -22.52 -21.21
CA LEU A 228 9.06 -21.84 -20.29
C LEU A 228 7.82 -21.25 -21.00
N GLY A 229 7.61 -21.61 -22.27
CA GLY A 229 6.60 -21.03 -23.15
C GLY A 229 7.19 -20.63 -24.50
N ASP A 230 6.33 -20.43 -25.48
CA ASP A 230 6.63 -20.00 -26.84
C ASP A 230 6.81 -18.48 -26.95
N THR A 231 6.09 -17.68 -26.15
CA THR A 231 6.17 -16.21 -26.19
C THR A 231 6.83 -15.63 -24.96
N GLN A 232 7.44 -14.45 -25.09
CA GLN A 232 7.93 -13.69 -23.93
C GLN A 232 6.85 -13.45 -22.88
N PHE A 233 5.62 -13.12 -23.28
CA PHE A 233 4.53 -12.82 -22.34
C PHE A 233 4.20 -14.03 -21.44
N LYS A 234 4.13 -15.25 -22.02
CA LYS A 234 3.94 -16.49 -21.25
C LYS A 234 5.05 -16.71 -20.23
N LYS A 235 6.31 -16.47 -20.63
CA LYS A 235 7.48 -16.58 -19.76
C LYS A 235 7.41 -15.59 -18.60
N VAL A 236 7.06 -14.34 -18.87
CA VAL A 236 6.89 -13.31 -17.82
C VAL A 236 5.79 -13.72 -16.84
N CYS A 237 4.63 -14.15 -17.33
CA CYS A 237 3.51 -14.61 -16.49
C CYS A 237 3.90 -15.80 -15.61
N LEU A 238 4.59 -16.80 -16.16
CA LEU A 238 5.07 -17.96 -15.42
C LEU A 238 6.10 -17.58 -14.35
N ILE A 239 7.08 -16.74 -14.69
CA ILE A 239 8.09 -16.25 -13.73
C ILE A 239 7.41 -15.45 -12.62
N ALA A 240 6.45 -14.59 -12.94
CA ALA A 240 5.68 -13.83 -11.96
C ALA A 240 4.86 -14.74 -11.04
N ALA A 241 4.22 -15.78 -11.58
CA ALA A 241 3.49 -16.78 -10.80
C ALA A 241 4.41 -17.54 -9.82
N ILE A 242 5.58 -18.00 -10.29
CA ILE A 242 6.58 -18.67 -9.45
C ILE A 242 7.09 -17.71 -8.36
N ALA A 243 7.46 -16.48 -8.74
CA ALA A 243 7.94 -15.47 -7.80
C ALA A 243 6.89 -15.14 -6.73
N MET A 244 5.61 -15.03 -7.12
CA MET A 244 4.50 -14.80 -6.21
C MET A 244 4.32 -15.98 -5.23
N ALA A 245 4.33 -17.22 -5.74
CA ALA A 245 4.21 -18.43 -4.92
C ALA A 245 5.38 -18.57 -3.93
N VAL A 246 6.61 -18.38 -4.39
CA VAL A 246 7.82 -18.47 -3.55
C VAL A 246 7.85 -17.35 -2.51
N ALA A 247 7.56 -16.12 -2.90
CA ALA A 247 7.60 -14.98 -1.99
C ALA A 247 6.55 -15.11 -0.88
N GLN A 248 5.30 -15.42 -1.25
CA GLN A 248 4.25 -15.61 -0.27
C GLN A 248 4.50 -16.87 0.57
N GLY A 249 4.90 -17.98 -0.05
CA GLY A 249 5.20 -19.23 0.62
C GLY A 249 6.29 -19.06 1.67
N THR A 250 7.32 -18.26 1.37
CA THR A 250 8.42 -17.95 2.30
C THR A 250 7.92 -17.17 3.51
N SER A 251 7.15 -16.09 3.32
CA SER A 251 6.58 -15.34 4.46
C SER A 251 5.59 -16.19 5.28
N CYS A 252 4.74 -16.96 4.61
CA CYS A 252 3.83 -17.90 5.27
C CYS A 252 4.58 -18.98 6.06
N TRP A 253 5.74 -19.44 5.60
CA TRP A 253 6.59 -20.40 6.31
C TRP A 253 7.39 -19.77 7.46
N ALA A 254 7.81 -18.51 7.30
CA ALA A 254 8.64 -17.80 8.26
C ALA A 254 7.87 -17.26 9.46
N VAL A 255 6.59 -16.91 9.28
CA VAL A 255 5.77 -16.24 10.29
C VAL A 255 4.80 -17.21 10.96
N HIS A 256 4.83 -17.24 12.30
CA HIS A 256 3.83 -17.91 13.13
C HIS A 256 2.96 -16.87 13.82
N GLU A 257 1.66 -16.88 13.53
CA GLU A 257 0.66 -15.95 14.08
C GLU A 257 0.05 -16.47 15.39
N ARG A 258 -0.56 -15.56 16.16
CA ARG A 258 -1.43 -15.91 17.29
C ARG A 258 -2.77 -16.45 16.77
N VAL A 259 -3.36 -17.40 17.47
CA VAL A 259 -4.69 -17.95 17.13
C VAL A 259 -5.73 -17.32 18.03
N LEU A 260 -6.81 -16.81 17.43
CA LEU A 260 -7.97 -16.33 18.17
C LEU A 260 -8.80 -17.54 18.62
N VAL A 261 -8.97 -17.71 19.93
CA VAL A 261 -9.89 -18.69 20.51
C VAL A 261 -11.12 -17.93 20.97
N SER A 262 -12.17 -17.95 20.14
CA SER A 262 -13.48 -17.40 20.50
C SER A 262 -14.32 -18.50 21.14
N ASP A 263 -14.68 -18.31 22.41
CA ASP A 263 -15.49 -19.26 23.16
C ASP A 263 -16.98 -19.03 22.86
N GLY A 264 -17.41 -19.39 21.64
CA GLY A 264 -18.81 -19.61 21.21
C GLY A 264 -19.89 -18.53 21.46
N SER A 265 -19.57 -17.39 22.08
CA SER A 265 -20.59 -16.44 22.59
C SER A 265 -20.81 -15.21 21.72
N LEU A 266 -19.98 -14.99 20.69
CA LEU A 266 -20.24 -13.97 19.66
C LEU A 266 -21.25 -14.50 18.64
N LYS A 267 -22.51 -14.61 19.06
CA LYS A 267 -23.65 -14.62 18.13
C LYS A 267 -23.69 -13.26 17.43
N SER A 268 -23.10 -13.24 16.24
CA SER A 268 -23.29 -12.30 15.13
C SER A 268 -24.27 -11.15 15.40
N SER A 269 -23.76 -10.00 15.86
CA SER A 269 -24.34 -8.75 15.39
C SER A 269 -24.12 -8.73 13.88
N ASN A 270 -25.20 -8.92 13.14
CA ASN A 270 -25.25 -8.87 11.69
C ASN A 270 -25.12 -7.39 11.28
N GLU A 271 -24.03 -6.73 11.66
CA GLU A 271 -23.68 -5.42 11.11
C GLU A 271 -23.36 -5.68 9.64
N GLY A 272 -24.33 -5.39 8.78
CA GLY A 272 -24.16 -5.52 7.34
C GLY A 272 -23.06 -4.59 6.82
N LEU A 273 -22.77 -4.67 5.54
CA LEU A 273 -21.88 -3.70 4.86
C LEU A 273 -22.42 -2.25 4.95
N LEU A 274 -23.74 -2.09 5.10
CA LEU A 274 -24.46 -0.83 4.97
C LEU A 274 -24.14 0.20 6.07
N PRO A 275 -24.09 -0.12 7.38
CA PRO A 275 -23.67 0.82 8.42
C PRO A 275 -22.22 1.28 8.26
N VAL A 276 -21.30 0.38 7.85
CA VAL A 276 -19.89 0.71 7.59
C VAL A 276 -19.78 1.68 6.42
N LEU A 277 -20.46 1.39 5.30
CA LEU A 277 -20.50 2.30 4.15
C LEU A 277 -21.16 3.65 4.49
N LYS A 278 -22.23 3.65 5.29
CA LYS A 278 -22.90 4.88 5.74
C LYS A 278 -22.01 5.72 6.64
N GLN A 279 -21.24 5.09 7.52
CA GLN A 279 -20.26 5.76 8.37
C GLN A 279 -19.12 6.35 7.54
N ILE A 280 -18.54 5.57 6.63
CA ILE A 280 -17.52 6.04 5.69
C ILE A 280 -18.04 7.25 4.91
N TYR A 281 -19.22 7.16 4.30
CA TYR A 281 -19.84 8.26 3.57
C TYR A 281 -20.05 9.51 4.44
N SER A 282 -20.59 9.34 5.64
CA SER A 282 -20.83 10.45 6.57
C SER A 282 -19.52 11.12 7.01
N THR A 283 -18.46 10.35 7.25
CA THR A 283 -17.16 10.90 7.63
C THR A 283 -16.41 11.52 6.45
N THR A 284 -16.49 10.94 5.25
CA THR A 284 -15.91 11.53 4.01
C THR A 284 -16.47 12.93 3.74
N ILE A 285 -17.75 13.16 4.03
CA ILE A 285 -18.38 14.49 3.84
C ILE A 285 -18.00 15.47 4.97
N ASN A 286 -17.73 15.00 6.18
CA ASN A 286 -17.48 15.83 7.36
C ASN A 286 -16.01 15.76 7.83
N LEU A 287 -15.06 15.87 6.90
CA LEU A 287 -13.63 15.78 7.21
C LEU A 287 -13.09 17.05 7.89
N PRO A 288 -12.21 16.91 8.89
CA PRO A 288 -11.43 18.03 9.42
C PRO A 288 -10.64 18.73 8.30
N PRO A 289 -10.50 20.08 8.33
CA PRO A 289 -9.93 20.85 7.21
C PRO A 289 -8.52 20.41 6.79
N ARG A 290 -7.65 20.02 7.75
CA ARG A 290 -6.27 19.57 7.47
C ARG A 290 -6.25 18.20 6.78
N ILE A 291 -7.05 17.25 7.24
CA ILE A 291 -7.16 15.92 6.64
C ILE A 291 -7.81 16.00 5.26
N HIS A 292 -8.83 16.84 5.12
CA HIS A 292 -9.43 17.13 3.83
C HIS A 292 -8.40 17.70 2.84
N ALA A 293 -7.51 18.60 3.29
CA ALA A 293 -6.44 19.13 2.43
C ALA A 293 -5.45 18.03 1.98
N ILE A 294 -5.03 17.11 2.87
CA ILE A 294 -4.19 15.95 2.50
C ILE A 294 -4.90 15.09 1.44
N CYS A 295 -6.18 14.79 1.68
CA CYS A 295 -7.02 14.00 0.79
C CYS A 295 -7.20 14.67 -0.59
N MET A 296 -7.36 15.99 -0.64
CA MET A 296 -7.43 16.74 -1.90
C MET A 296 -6.12 16.68 -2.68
N VAL A 297 -4.97 16.77 -2.02
CA VAL A 297 -3.67 16.61 -2.71
C VAL A 297 -3.58 15.22 -3.34
N GLN A 298 -3.95 14.16 -2.59
CA GLN A 298 -3.99 12.81 -3.15
C GLN A 298 -4.98 12.67 -4.29
N PHE A 299 -6.15 13.28 -4.17
CA PHE A 299 -7.17 13.24 -5.21
C PHE A 299 -6.60 13.71 -6.55
N TRP A 300 -6.03 14.92 -6.56
CA TRP A 300 -5.47 15.51 -7.78
C TRP A 300 -4.21 14.79 -8.27
N SER A 301 -3.36 14.30 -7.37
CA SER A 301 -2.15 13.55 -7.74
C SER A 301 -2.49 12.21 -8.41
N TRP A 302 -3.50 11.48 -7.92
CA TRP A 302 -3.81 10.14 -8.43
C TRP A 302 -4.53 10.14 -9.78
N ILE A 303 -5.15 11.24 -10.20
CA ILE A 303 -5.59 11.41 -11.60
C ILE A 303 -4.39 11.31 -12.55
N GLY A 304 -3.21 11.83 -12.14
CA GLY A 304 -1.99 11.77 -12.95
C GLY A 304 -1.20 10.48 -12.79
N TRP A 305 -1.09 9.93 -11.58
CA TRP A 305 -0.36 8.68 -11.36
C TRP A 305 -1.01 7.47 -12.03
N PHE A 306 -2.34 7.44 -12.12
CA PHE A 306 -3.06 6.33 -12.74
C PHE A 306 -2.63 6.06 -14.20
N PRO A 307 -2.74 7.01 -15.16
CA PRO A 307 -2.31 6.77 -16.53
C PRO A 307 -0.80 6.54 -16.63
N PHE A 308 0.01 7.14 -15.75
CA PHE A 308 1.45 6.88 -15.70
C PHE A 308 1.77 5.41 -15.40
N LEU A 309 1.07 4.80 -14.43
CA LEU A 309 1.33 3.42 -14.01
C LEU A 309 0.81 2.38 -15.02
N PHE A 310 -0.36 2.60 -15.60
CA PHE A 310 -0.99 1.61 -16.49
C PHE A 310 -0.65 1.78 -17.98
N TYR A 311 -0.33 3.00 -18.41
CA TYR A 311 -0.02 3.27 -19.82
C TYR A 311 1.42 3.74 -20.05
N GLY A 312 2.18 4.09 -19.02
CA GLY A 312 3.51 4.67 -19.19
C GLY A 312 4.52 3.73 -19.86
N SER A 313 4.47 2.44 -19.52
CA SER A 313 5.33 1.41 -20.14
C SER A 313 5.00 1.23 -21.63
N THR A 314 3.70 1.15 -21.94
CA THR A 314 3.17 1.03 -23.30
C THR A 314 3.46 2.28 -24.12
N TRP A 315 3.38 3.47 -23.53
CA TRP A 315 3.72 4.72 -24.19
C TRP A 315 5.16 4.74 -24.69
N VAL A 316 6.12 4.30 -23.86
CA VAL A 316 7.52 4.16 -24.28
C VAL A 316 7.65 3.11 -25.39
N GLY A 317 6.97 1.98 -25.27
CA GLY A 317 7.01 0.92 -26.28
C GLY A 317 6.38 1.31 -27.63
N GLU A 318 5.28 2.07 -27.63
CA GLU A 318 4.68 2.64 -28.85
C GLU A 318 5.65 3.62 -29.53
N ILE A 319 6.33 4.47 -28.76
CA ILE A 319 7.38 5.35 -29.30
C ILE A 319 8.49 4.51 -29.95
N PHE A 320 8.95 3.44 -29.28
CA PHE A 320 9.95 2.52 -29.83
C PHE A 320 9.50 1.91 -31.16
N MET A 321 8.27 1.42 -31.23
CA MET A 321 7.70 0.86 -32.46
C MET A 321 7.62 1.88 -33.60
N ARG A 322 7.29 3.14 -33.28
CA ARG A 322 7.19 4.21 -34.28
C ARG A 322 8.54 4.71 -34.77
N THR A 323 9.58 4.71 -33.92
CA THR A 323 10.87 5.35 -34.25
C THR A 323 12.00 4.38 -34.59
N GLU A 324 12.13 3.27 -33.87
CA GLU A 324 13.27 2.35 -33.96
C GLU A 324 12.94 1.05 -34.70
N ALA A 325 11.66 0.66 -34.76
CA ALA A 325 11.20 -0.52 -35.50
C ALA A 325 10.04 -0.22 -36.49
N PRO A 326 10.16 0.79 -37.39
CA PRO A 326 9.13 1.11 -38.36
C PRO A 326 9.01 -0.04 -39.39
N GLY A 327 7.95 -0.84 -39.28
CA GLY A 327 7.71 -2.00 -40.15
C GLY A 327 7.09 -3.20 -39.45
N GLY A 328 7.06 -3.21 -38.11
CA GLY A 328 6.46 -4.29 -37.32
C GLY A 328 7.31 -5.57 -37.37
N LYS A 329 7.93 -5.95 -36.25
CA LYS A 329 8.53 -7.29 -36.15
C LYS A 329 7.43 -8.34 -35.92
N ALA A 330 7.77 -9.60 -36.13
CA ALA A 330 6.88 -10.74 -35.90
C ALA A 330 6.31 -10.79 -34.46
N ASP A 331 6.99 -10.20 -33.47
CA ASP A 331 6.51 -10.10 -32.08
C ASP A 331 6.55 -8.67 -31.54
N ALA A 332 5.53 -7.88 -31.89
CA ALA A 332 5.38 -6.50 -31.43
C ALA A 332 5.11 -6.40 -29.91
N LEU A 333 4.44 -7.38 -29.31
CA LEU A 333 4.15 -7.41 -27.89
C LEU A 333 5.44 -7.49 -27.06
N THR A 334 6.36 -8.36 -27.47
CA THR A 334 7.68 -8.49 -26.85
C THR A 334 8.47 -7.20 -26.92
N ASP A 335 8.58 -6.60 -28.10
CA ASP A 335 9.34 -5.37 -28.31
C ASP A 335 8.80 -4.21 -27.45
N VAL A 336 7.47 -4.02 -27.41
CA VAL A 336 6.81 -3.00 -26.59
C VAL A 336 7.03 -3.25 -25.10
N GLY A 337 6.87 -4.51 -24.65
CA GLY A 337 7.07 -4.89 -23.26
C GLY A 337 8.51 -4.70 -22.78
N ARG A 338 9.50 -5.01 -23.63
CA ARG A 338 10.93 -4.82 -23.32
C ARG A 338 11.32 -3.35 -23.26
N ALA A 339 10.91 -2.56 -24.24
CA ALA A 339 11.18 -1.13 -24.25
C ALA A 339 10.56 -0.43 -23.01
N GLY A 340 9.32 -0.77 -22.67
CA GLY A 340 8.67 -0.30 -21.45
C GLY A 340 9.42 -0.72 -20.18
N SER A 341 9.84 -1.99 -20.09
CA SER A 341 10.61 -2.51 -18.95
C SER A 341 11.96 -1.81 -18.77
N ILE A 342 12.68 -1.51 -19.86
CA ILE A 342 13.95 -0.78 -19.83
C ILE A 342 13.77 0.65 -19.31
N ALA A 343 12.67 1.33 -19.63
CA ALA A 343 12.41 2.64 -19.06
C ALA A 343 12.04 2.55 -17.56
N PHE A 344 11.20 1.57 -17.21
CA PHE A 344 10.69 1.43 -15.85
C PHE A 344 11.70 0.86 -14.86
N ILE A 345 12.73 0.11 -15.31
CA ILE A 345 13.83 -0.29 -14.42
C ILE A 345 14.64 0.92 -13.95
N VAL A 346 14.86 1.92 -14.81
CA VAL A 346 15.55 3.16 -14.43
C VAL A 346 14.71 3.97 -13.44
N PHE A 347 13.40 4.08 -13.69
CA PHE A 347 12.45 4.64 -12.72
C PHE A 347 12.49 3.92 -11.37
N ALA A 348 12.50 2.59 -11.37
CA ALA A 348 12.54 1.79 -10.15
C ALA A 348 13.85 1.98 -9.37
N MET A 349 14.99 2.06 -10.06
CA MET A 349 16.30 2.33 -9.44
C MET A 349 16.34 3.72 -8.79
N ILE A 350 15.88 4.76 -9.49
CA ILE A 350 15.82 6.13 -8.96
C ILE A 350 14.86 6.20 -7.79
N SER A 351 13.69 5.58 -7.88
CA SER A 351 12.72 5.56 -6.79
C SER A 351 13.26 4.83 -5.56
N PHE A 352 13.89 3.66 -5.74
CA PHE A 352 14.51 2.92 -4.65
C PHE A 352 15.62 3.72 -3.98
N GLY A 353 16.55 4.30 -4.76
CA GLY A 353 17.60 5.17 -4.24
C GLY A 353 17.03 6.38 -3.50
N SER A 354 16.00 7.01 -4.06
CA SER A 354 15.30 8.14 -3.42
C SER A 354 14.64 7.71 -2.11
N SER A 355 14.00 6.55 -2.04
CA SER A 355 13.38 6.06 -0.80
C SER A 355 14.37 5.84 0.36
N ILE A 356 15.64 5.58 0.04
CA ILE A 356 16.73 5.41 1.01
C ILE A 356 17.31 6.77 1.42
N VAL A 357 17.56 7.66 0.46
CA VAL A 357 18.27 8.92 0.68
C VAL A 357 17.37 10.02 1.23
N LEU A 358 16.11 10.12 0.76
CA LEU A 358 15.18 11.20 1.09
C LEU A 358 14.96 11.39 2.61
N PRO A 359 14.81 10.32 3.44
CA PRO A 359 14.65 10.47 4.88
C PRO A 359 15.83 11.13 5.62
N TRP A 360 17.04 11.17 5.04
CA TRP A 360 18.19 11.83 5.66
C TRP A 360 18.30 13.31 5.30
N ILE A 361 17.76 13.70 4.15
CA ILE A 361 17.87 15.06 3.61
C ILE A 361 16.61 15.90 3.87
N ILE A 362 15.46 15.27 4.16
CA ILE A 362 14.19 15.94 4.45
C ILE A 362 13.91 15.89 5.96
N GLU A 363 13.43 17.02 6.49
CA GLU A 363 12.99 17.13 7.88
C GLU A 363 11.59 16.51 8.09
N SER A 364 11.45 15.71 9.15
CA SER A 364 10.21 14.99 9.46
C SER A 364 9.18 15.95 10.09
N PRO A 365 7.88 15.80 9.82
CA PRO A 365 6.84 16.63 10.44
C PRO A 365 6.77 16.57 11.98
N GLU A 366 7.40 15.57 12.62
CA GLU A 366 7.44 15.41 14.08
C GLU A 366 8.50 16.30 14.76
N ASP A 367 9.45 16.83 13.98
CA ASP A 367 10.56 17.65 14.51
C ASP A 367 10.13 19.08 14.93
N ASP A 368 8.92 19.53 14.58
CA ASP A 368 8.39 20.85 14.98
C ASP A 368 8.20 20.97 16.51
N ASP A 369 7.92 19.86 17.22
CA ASP A 369 7.61 19.86 18.66
C ASP A 369 8.67 19.17 19.56
N LYS A 370 9.60 18.36 19.01
CA LYS A 370 10.68 17.71 19.78
C LYS A 370 11.97 17.51 18.95
N PRO A 371 13.10 18.14 19.30
CA PRO A 371 14.37 17.94 18.60
C PRO A 371 14.98 16.61 19.04
N GLY A 372 14.79 15.50 18.30
CA GLY A 372 15.26 14.22 18.84
C GLY A 372 15.45 13.01 17.93
N TYR A 373 14.94 12.96 16.69
CA TYR A 373 15.11 11.73 15.91
C TYR A 373 15.15 11.95 14.38
N THR A 374 16.21 12.61 13.90
CA THR A 374 16.68 12.36 12.53
C THR A 374 17.80 11.32 12.57
N PRO A 375 17.73 10.21 11.80
CA PRO A 375 18.82 9.25 11.71
C PRO A 375 20.10 9.98 11.28
N ARG A 376 21.20 9.82 12.05
CA ARG A 376 22.48 10.44 11.68
C ARG A 376 22.99 9.85 10.36
N PRO A 377 23.35 10.69 9.37
CA PRO A 377 23.87 10.19 8.11
C PRO A 377 25.20 9.45 8.32
N PRO A 378 25.48 8.40 7.53
CA PRO A 378 26.77 7.70 7.54
C PRO A 378 27.91 8.67 7.25
N GLN A 379 29.11 8.41 7.78
CA GLN A 379 30.25 9.35 7.79
C GLN A 379 30.58 9.95 6.41
N GLY A 380 30.38 9.21 5.31
CA GLY A 380 30.61 9.70 3.95
C GLY A 380 29.57 10.70 3.41
N LEU A 381 28.39 10.78 4.02
CA LEU A 381 27.29 11.70 3.64
C LEU A 381 27.18 12.92 4.57
N GLN A 382 27.97 12.97 5.65
CA GLN A 382 27.96 14.07 6.61
C GLN A 382 28.42 15.39 5.99
N THR A 383 29.34 15.35 5.03
CA THR A 383 29.84 16.53 4.30
C THR A 383 28.76 17.19 3.44
N VAL A 384 27.83 16.39 2.89
CA VAL A 384 26.70 16.89 2.07
C VAL A 384 25.54 17.37 2.96
N ALA A 385 25.35 16.74 4.12
CA ALA A 385 24.26 17.05 5.05
C ALA A 385 24.57 18.21 6.02
N GLY A 386 25.84 18.60 6.17
CA GLY A 386 26.29 19.57 7.19
C GLY A 386 26.00 21.04 6.90
N GLU A 387 25.91 21.45 5.64
CA GLU A 387 25.72 22.86 5.24
C GLU A 387 24.34 23.16 4.64
N PHE A 388 23.53 22.14 4.32
CA PHE A 388 22.24 22.32 3.65
C PHE A 388 21.09 22.44 4.65
N ARG A 389 20.34 23.56 4.61
CA ARG A 389 19.10 23.70 5.37
C ARG A 389 18.09 22.68 4.86
N LYS A 390 17.79 21.66 5.67
CA LYS A 390 16.91 20.56 5.31
C LYS A 390 15.52 21.10 4.90
N PRO A 391 15.01 20.79 3.69
CA PRO A 391 13.65 21.15 3.32
C PRO A 391 12.65 20.35 4.17
N THR A 392 11.54 20.99 4.53
CA THR A 392 10.43 20.32 5.21
C THR A 392 9.75 19.31 4.29
N LEU A 393 9.16 18.25 4.85
CA LEU A 393 8.40 17.24 4.09
C LEU A 393 7.31 17.86 3.21
N LEU A 394 6.68 18.95 3.65
CA LEU A 394 5.66 19.65 2.87
C LEU A 394 6.24 20.29 1.60
N THR A 395 7.45 20.86 1.73
CA THR A 395 8.18 21.46 0.62
C THR A 395 8.61 20.38 -0.37
N ALA A 396 9.12 19.26 0.14
CA ALA A 396 9.48 18.10 -0.68
C ALA A 396 8.26 17.53 -1.42
N TRP A 397 7.11 17.39 -0.76
CA TRP A 397 5.89 16.87 -1.40
C TRP A 397 5.39 17.78 -2.51
N LYS A 398 5.36 19.09 -2.27
CA LYS A 398 5.02 20.09 -3.28
C LYS A 398 5.98 20.06 -4.48
N LEU A 399 7.28 19.97 -4.20
CA LEU A 399 8.30 19.86 -5.25
C LEU A 399 8.14 18.56 -6.03
N GLY A 400 7.85 17.44 -5.37
CA GLY A 400 7.54 16.16 -6.02
C GLY A 400 6.36 16.26 -6.99
N CYS A 401 5.25 16.88 -6.58
CA CYS A 401 4.11 17.12 -7.48
C CYS A 401 4.49 18.03 -8.66
N ALA A 402 5.30 19.06 -8.42
CA ALA A 402 5.77 19.98 -9.46
C ALA A 402 6.74 19.28 -10.43
N THR A 403 7.65 18.44 -9.94
CA THR A 403 8.58 17.65 -10.75
C THR A 403 7.82 16.66 -11.63
N PHE A 404 6.86 15.91 -11.07
CA PHE A 404 5.99 15.03 -11.87
C PHE A 404 5.24 15.81 -12.97
N ALA A 405 4.65 16.96 -12.62
CA ALA A 405 3.98 17.82 -13.60
C ALA A 405 4.93 18.30 -14.71
N SER A 406 6.13 18.77 -14.34
CA SER A 406 7.13 19.23 -15.31
C SER A 406 7.65 18.12 -16.24
N ALA A 407 7.69 16.88 -15.76
CA ALA A 407 8.09 15.73 -16.59
C ALA A 407 6.97 15.35 -17.57
N MET A 408 5.73 15.25 -17.09
CA MET A 408 4.59 14.78 -17.89
C MET A 408 3.97 15.83 -18.81
N ILE A 409 4.20 17.13 -18.58
CA ILE A 409 3.68 18.19 -19.47
C ILE A 409 4.24 18.10 -20.90
N PHE A 410 5.41 17.49 -21.06
CA PHE A 410 6.03 17.30 -22.38
C PHE A 410 5.64 16.00 -23.06
N ALA A 411 4.89 15.10 -22.39
CA ALA A 411 4.56 13.77 -22.90
C ALA A 411 3.96 13.77 -24.34
N PRO A 412 3.07 14.71 -24.74
CA PRO A 412 2.56 14.79 -26.11
C PRO A 412 3.62 15.03 -27.19
N PHE A 413 4.76 15.63 -26.84
CA PHE A 413 5.80 16.08 -27.77
C PHE A 413 6.99 15.12 -27.84
N VAL A 414 7.01 14.06 -27.03
CA VAL A 414 8.11 13.11 -26.99
C VAL A 414 8.04 12.16 -28.19
N ASN A 415 9.07 12.22 -29.03
CA ASN A 415 9.21 11.36 -30.22
C ASN A 415 10.53 10.58 -30.20
N SER A 416 11.09 10.30 -29.02
CA SER A 416 12.34 9.56 -28.86
C SER A 416 12.30 8.68 -27.63
N VAL A 417 12.66 7.40 -27.77
CA VAL A 417 12.70 6.42 -26.67
C VAL A 417 13.63 6.87 -25.55
N ARG A 418 14.78 7.46 -25.90
CA ARG A 418 15.74 8.00 -24.92
C ARG A 418 15.13 9.13 -24.11
N PHE A 419 14.45 10.07 -24.78
CA PHE A 419 13.81 11.18 -24.10
C PHE A 419 12.64 10.71 -23.24
N ALA A 420 11.81 9.77 -23.73
CA ALA A 420 10.74 9.15 -22.96
C ALA A 420 11.28 8.46 -21.70
N THR A 421 12.39 7.72 -21.83
CA THR A 421 13.06 7.05 -20.70
C THR A 421 13.53 8.04 -19.65
N ILE A 422 14.14 9.17 -20.05
CA ILE A 422 14.57 10.22 -19.11
C ILE A 422 13.36 10.82 -18.39
N VAL A 423 12.28 11.10 -19.11
CA VAL A 423 11.05 11.66 -18.56
C VAL A 423 10.40 10.70 -17.54
N ILE A 424 10.32 9.40 -17.85
CA ILE A 424 9.86 8.37 -16.91
C ILE A 424 10.79 8.25 -15.70
N ALA A 425 12.10 8.25 -15.91
CA ALA A 425 13.10 8.16 -14.87
C ALA A 425 12.99 9.32 -13.84
N LEU A 426 12.76 10.55 -14.32
CA LEU A 426 12.55 11.74 -13.47
C LEU A 426 11.35 11.60 -12.52
N CYS A 427 10.33 10.82 -12.89
CA CYS A 427 9.18 10.54 -12.03
C CYS A 427 9.51 9.60 -10.84
N GLY A 428 10.69 8.98 -10.79
CA GLY A 428 11.10 8.10 -9.69
C GLY A 428 11.20 8.81 -8.34
N VAL A 429 11.69 10.06 -8.32
CA VAL A 429 11.78 10.87 -7.08
C VAL A 429 10.38 11.28 -6.59
N PRO A 430 9.49 11.87 -7.44
CA PRO A 430 8.09 12.10 -7.08
C PRO A 430 7.37 10.87 -6.55
N TRP A 431 7.60 9.69 -7.14
CA TRP A 431 6.98 8.44 -6.69
C TRP A 431 7.39 8.07 -5.26
N ALA A 432 8.69 8.20 -4.94
CA ALA A 432 9.18 7.95 -3.58
C ALA A 432 8.55 8.91 -2.56
N ILE A 433 8.42 10.20 -2.91
CA ILE A 433 7.81 11.21 -2.04
C ILE A 433 6.30 10.97 -1.88
N ALA A 434 5.59 10.67 -2.97
CA ALA A 434 4.15 10.36 -2.95
C ALA A 434 3.83 9.11 -2.13
N GLY A 435 4.74 8.15 -2.09
CA GLY A 435 4.66 6.96 -1.22
C GLY A 435 4.83 7.27 0.27
N TRP A 436 5.50 8.36 0.63
CA TRP A 436 5.84 8.70 2.01
C TRP A 436 4.99 9.83 2.60
N ALA A 437 4.88 10.96 1.91
CA ALA A 437 4.35 12.21 2.46
C ALA A 437 2.89 12.15 2.95
N PRO A 438 1.91 11.65 2.17
CA PRO A 438 0.50 11.76 2.53
C PRO A 438 0.19 11.10 3.87
N GLY A 439 0.75 9.91 4.08
CA GLY A 439 0.45 9.17 5.28
C GLY A 439 1.28 9.60 6.48
N SER A 440 2.48 10.17 6.29
CA SER A 440 3.21 10.85 7.38
C SER A 440 2.40 12.05 7.92
N PHE A 441 1.82 12.85 7.03
CA PHE A 441 0.93 13.94 7.45
C PHE A 441 -0.35 13.43 8.13
N LEU A 442 -0.95 12.37 7.58
CA LEU A 442 -2.16 11.80 8.18
C LEU A 442 -1.89 11.26 9.59
N GLY A 443 -0.78 10.54 9.79
CA GLY A 443 -0.39 10.00 11.09
C GLY A 443 -0.24 11.08 12.16
N VAL A 444 0.39 12.22 11.82
CA VAL A 444 0.51 13.37 12.73
C VAL A 444 -0.86 13.94 13.12
N GLU A 445 -1.76 14.14 12.17
CA GLU A 445 -3.10 14.68 12.46
C GLU A 445 -3.92 13.72 13.33
N VAL A 446 -3.84 12.41 13.05
CA VAL A 446 -4.52 11.38 13.85
C VAL A 446 -3.98 11.37 15.29
N ASN A 447 -2.67 11.47 15.47
CA ASN A 447 -2.06 11.55 16.80
C ASN A 447 -2.52 12.80 17.56
N LYS A 448 -2.62 13.97 16.90
CA LYS A 448 -3.12 15.22 17.49
C LYS A 448 -4.59 15.13 17.93
N MET A 449 -5.41 14.41 17.19
CA MET A 449 -6.82 14.17 17.57
C MET A 449 -6.95 13.15 18.70
N GLY A 450 -6.05 12.17 18.78
CA GLY A 450 -6.01 11.20 19.87
C GLY A 450 -5.68 11.82 21.23
N THR A 451 -4.85 12.87 21.26
CA THR A 451 -4.45 13.59 22.48
C THR A 451 -5.44 14.68 22.92
N SER A 452 -6.39 15.09 22.06
CA SER A 452 -7.39 16.13 22.39
C SER A 452 -8.66 15.59 23.05
N ILE A 453 -8.76 14.27 23.28
CA ILE A 453 -9.84 13.67 24.09
C ILE A 453 -9.60 14.05 25.56
N PRO A 454 -10.48 14.87 26.19
CA PRO A 454 -10.30 15.23 27.59
C PRO A 454 -10.48 13.98 28.45
N MET A 455 -9.49 13.65 29.28
CA MET A 455 -9.71 12.81 30.45
C MET A 455 -10.72 13.53 31.36
N THR A 456 -12.00 13.19 31.24
CA THR A 456 -13.04 13.76 32.08
C THR A 456 -12.87 13.27 33.52
N ASN A 457 -12.48 14.19 34.41
CA ASN A 457 -12.74 14.23 35.85
C ASN A 457 -12.63 12.91 36.64
N SER A 458 -11.41 12.54 37.05
CA SER A 458 -11.27 11.90 38.35
C SER A 458 -11.39 13.00 39.41
N ARG A 459 -12.45 12.92 40.22
CA ARG A 459 -12.83 13.90 41.24
C ARG A 459 -11.62 14.31 42.10
N ARG A 460 -11.24 15.59 41.97
CA ARG A 460 -10.47 16.32 42.97
C ARG A 460 -11.37 16.55 44.18
N GLY A 461 -11.36 15.59 45.11
CA GLY A 461 -11.79 15.83 46.48
C GLY A 461 -10.81 16.79 47.13
N SER A 462 -11.37 17.86 47.68
CA SER A 462 -10.73 18.92 48.45
C SER A 462 -9.71 18.42 49.47
N ASP A 463 -8.51 18.97 49.45
CA ASP A 463 -8.04 19.77 50.59
C ASP A 463 -7.02 20.80 50.11
N ALA A 464 -7.37 22.06 50.39
CA ALA A 464 -6.57 23.22 50.09
C ALA A 464 -5.72 23.55 51.30
N SER A 465 -4.39 23.51 51.15
CA SER A 465 -3.50 24.41 51.86
C SER A 465 -2.34 24.76 50.93
N SER A 466 -2.55 25.84 50.17
CA SER A 466 -1.50 26.67 49.64
C SER A 466 -0.54 27.09 50.76
N ILE A 467 0.78 27.10 50.49
CA ILE A 467 1.64 28.28 50.63
C ILE A 467 3.08 27.96 50.18
N GLU A 468 3.52 28.78 49.24
CA GLU A 468 4.87 29.25 48.89
C GLU A 468 6.02 28.31 48.49
N MET A 469 6.50 28.62 47.29
CA MET A 469 7.80 28.31 46.72
C MET A 469 8.78 29.44 47.07
N ARG A 470 9.95 29.15 47.68
CA ARG A 470 11.13 30.05 47.62
C ARG A 470 12.43 29.29 47.40
N HIS A 471 13.19 29.85 46.47
CA HIS A 471 14.48 29.45 45.93
C HIS A 471 15.69 29.74 46.86
N MET A 472 16.75 28.93 46.67
CA MET A 472 18.21 29.20 46.85
C MET A 472 18.67 29.55 48.30
N LYS A 473 19.75 29.01 48.87
CA LYS A 473 21.16 29.03 48.41
C LYS A 473 22.03 28.34 49.50
N ALA A 474 23.27 28.05 49.14
CA ALA A 474 24.28 27.30 49.90
C ALA A 474 24.84 27.99 51.15
N ASN A 475 25.24 27.20 52.16
CA ASN A 475 26.62 27.06 52.68
C ASN A 475 26.66 26.43 54.09
N GLY A 476 27.67 25.57 54.32
CA GLY A 476 28.55 25.69 55.49
C GLY A 476 28.23 24.90 56.77
N SER A 477 28.93 23.77 56.91
CA SER A 477 29.65 23.31 58.12
C SER A 477 28.93 23.15 59.47
N SER A 478 28.84 21.91 59.95
CA SER A 478 29.56 21.44 61.16
C SER A 478 29.23 19.96 61.45
N SER A 479 30.27 19.21 61.83
CA SER A 479 30.31 17.75 62.03
C SER A 479 30.06 17.37 63.52
N PRO A 480 30.34 16.12 64.00
CA PRO A 480 29.40 15.07 64.42
C PRO A 480 29.62 14.75 65.94
N PRO A 481 29.54 13.52 66.52
CA PRO A 481 28.98 12.20 66.13
C PRO A 481 28.12 11.52 67.22
N THR A 482 27.54 10.35 66.94
CA THR A 482 27.64 9.13 67.78
C THR A 482 26.87 7.94 67.17
N SER A 483 27.58 6.84 66.96
CA SER A 483 27.13 5.48 66.66
C SER A 483 27.33 4.62 67.95
N PRO A 484 27.21 3.27 67.99
CA PRO A 484 26.76 2.26 67.01
C PRO A 484 25.84 1.14 67.62
N SER A 485 25.53 0.10 66.83
CA SER A 485 25.27 -1.33 67.18
C SER A 485 23.92 -1.90 66.71
N SER A 486 23.72 -3.08 66.11
CA SER A 486 24.52 -4.16 65.45
C SER A 486 23.50 -5.07 64.67
N PRO A 487 23.78 -6.33 64.20
CA PRO A 487 23.67 -6.67 62.77
C PRO A 487 22.75 -7.90 62.45
N SER A 488 22.43 -8.16 61.18
CA SER A 488 22.39 -9.52 60.58
C SER A 488 21.88 -9.54 59.12
N SER A 489 22.47 -10.45 58.35
CA SER A 489 22.57 -10.57 56.88
C SER A 489 21.46 -11.48 56.27
N PRO A 490 21.61 -12.05 55.05
CA PRO A 490 21.55 -11.45 53.70
C PRO A 490 20.48 -12.13 52.80
N SER A 491 19.95 -11.47 51.77
CA SER A 491 19.32 -12.19 50.65
C SER A 491 19.35 -11.41 49.34
N SER A 492 20.10 -11.95 48.38
CA SER A 492 20.10 -11.63 46.96
C SER A 492 18.75 -11.97 46.30
N SER A 493 18.21 -11.08 45.47
CA SER A 493 17.61 -11.44 44.17
C SER A 493 17.01 -10.24 43.41
N SER A 494 17.51 -10.07 42.19
CA SER A 494 16.80 -9.64 40.97
C SER A 494 16.43 -8.15 40.75
N PRO A 495 16.77 -7.58 39.57
CA PRO A 495 16.43 -6.20 39.22
C PRO A 495 14.93 -6.06 38.90
N THR A 496 14.37 -4.97 39.39
CA THR A 496 13.02 -4.46 39.19
C THR A 496 12.59 -4.49 37.71
N SER A 497 11.83 -5.51 37.32
CA SER A 497 11.14 -5.54 36.03
C SER A 497 9.90 -4.66 36.10
N LEU A 498 9.98 -3.47 35.51
CA LEU A 498 8.87 -2.54 35.35
C LEU A 498 7.87 -3.13 34.34
N ARG A 499 6.83 -3.83 34.85
CA ARG A 499 5.69 -4.31 34.04
C ARG A 499 4.82 -3.13 33.64
N LEU A 500 4.96 -2.65 32.41
CA LEU A 500 4.01 -1.72 31.80
C LEU A 500 2.74 -2.51 31.44
N ARG A 501 1.68 -2.32 32.22
CA ARG A 501 0.36 -2.93 32.02
C ARG A 501 -0.33 -2.22 30.86
N GLN A 502 -0.63 -2.93 29.77
CA GLN A 502 -1.46 -2.40 28.68
C GLN A 502 -2.85 -2.01 29.22
N PRO A 503 -3.43 -0.87 28.83
CA PRO A 503 -4.78 -0.48 29.23
C PRO A 503 -5.80 -1.24 28.37
N SER A 504 -6.01 -2.51 28.70
CA SER A 504 -7.10 -3.33 28.15
C SER A 504 -8.07 -3.83 29.23
N ASP A 505 -7.72 -3.65 30.51
CA ASP A 505 -8.43 -4.25 31.64
C ASP A 505 -9.12 -3.19 32.52
N LEU A 506 -10.06 -2.40 31.96
CA LEU A 506 -11.09 -1.77 32.79
C LEU A 506 -12.32 -1.36 31.96
N SER A 507 -13.23 -2.31 31.73
CA SER A 507 -14.62 -1.96 31.44
C SER A 507 -15.51 -2.82 32.33
N THR A 508 -16.10 -2.20 33.36
CA THR A 508 -17.51 -2.34 33.79
C THR A 508 -17.72 -1.72 35.17
N SER A 509 -18.24 -0.49 35.18
CA SER A 509 -19.20 -0.07 36.22
C SER A 509 -20.28 0.76 35.55
N SER A 510 -21.47 0.16 35.49
CA SER A 510 -22.70 0.66 34.89
C SER A 510 -23.19 1.97 35.53
N THR A 511 -23.41 3.00 34.71
CA THR A 511 -24.58 3.91 34.76
C THR A 511 -24.63 4.73 33.47
N GLY A 512 -25.84 4.95 32.94
CA GLY A 512 -26.10 5.31 31.53
C GLY A 512 -25.58 6.66 31.02
N GLY A 513 -25.29 6.66 29.72
CA GLY A 513 -24.87 7.79 28.90
C GLY A 513 -24.04 7.28 27.73
N HIS A 514 -24.60 7.22 26.51
CA HIS A 514 -23.87 6.87 25.30
C HIS A 514 -22.84 7.96 24.97
N ALA A 515 -21.60 7.78 25.40
CA ALA A 515 -20.43 8.48 24.87
C ALA A 515 -19.49 7.43 24.27
N ASN A 516 -19.42 7.39 22.94
CA ASN A 516 -18.50 6.53 22.19
C ASN A 516 -17.07 7.01 22.45
N ASN A 517 -16.38 6.37 23.38
CA ASN A 517 -14.93 6.50 23.53
C ASN A 517 -14.25 5.65 22.45
N THR A 518 -14.14 6.19 21.23
CA THR A 518 -13.42 5.56 20.12
C THR A 518 -11.93 5.51 20.46
N SER A 519 -11.31 4.33 20.37
CA SER A 519 -9.87 4.17 20.61
C SER A 519 -9.06 4.91 19.53
N THR A 520 -7.83 5.35 19.86
CA THR A 520 -6.98 6.12 18.93
C THR A 520 -6.74 5.40 17.61
N GLY A 521 -6.65 4.07 17.61
CA GLY A 521 -6.52 3.34 16.36
C GLY A 521 -7.84 3.14 15.61
N GLU A 522 -9.00 3.04 16.26
CA GLU A 522 -10.28 3.02 15.53
C GLU A 522 -10.42 4.31 14.71
N LEU A 523 -9.97 5.41 15.29
CA LEU A 523 -9.86 6.69 14.61
C LEU A 523 -8.84 6.66 13.46
N SER A 524 -7.63 6.12 13.67
CA SER A 524 -6.62 5.95 12.60
C SER A 524 -7.16 5.16 11.41
N GLY A 525 -7.92 4.11 11.67
CA GLY A 525 -8.47 3.25 10.63
C GLY A 525 -9.53 3.92 9.77
N ILE A 526 -10.41 4.70 10.38
CA ILE A 526 -11.41 5.48 9.64
C ILE A 526 -10.71 6.47 8.70
N TYR A 527 -9.72 7.21 9.20
CA TYR A 527 -9.04 8.22 8.39
C TYR A 527 -8.18 7.64 7.26
N LEU A 528 -7.57 6.47 7.46
CA LEU A 528 -6.87 5.78 6.38
C LEU A 528 -7.83 5.17 5.35
N GLY A 529 -8.99 4.65 5.78
CA GLY A 529 -10.05 4.24 4.87
C GLY A 529 -10.50 5.40 3.98
N ILE A 530 -10.61 6.60 4.55
CA ILE A 530 -10.92 7.82 3.79
C ILE A 530 -9.79 8.19 2.83
N LEU A 531 -8.53 8.16 3.28
CA LEU A 531 -7.38 8.41 2.41
C LEU A 531 -7.37 7.47 1.20
N ASN A 532 -7.76 6.20 1.40
CA ASN A 532 -7.89 5.25 0.30
C ASN A 532 -8.99 5.64 -0.69
N ILE A 533 -10.15 6.10 -0.22
CA ILE A 533 -11.22 6.58 -1.10
C ILE A 533 -10.73 7.75 -1.95
N TYR A 534 -10.01 8.70 -1.35
CA TYR A 534 -9.40 9.81 -2.07
C TYR A 534 -8.21 9.43 -2.96
N THR A 535 -7.72 8.20 -2.84
CA THR A 535 -6.74 7.62 -3.75
C THR A 535 -7.40 6.84 -4.89
N THR A 536 -8.57 6.26 -4.63
CA THR A 536 -9.29 5.35 -5.54
C THR A 536 -10.26 6.09 -6.46
N LEU A 537 -11.04 7.05 -5.93
CA LEU A 537 -11.97 7.87 -6.72
C LEU A 537 -11.30 8.59 -7.91
N PRO A 538 -10.12 9.19 -7.77
CA PRO A 538 -9.39 9.78 -8.89
C PRO A 538 -9.10 8.82 -10.04
N GLN A 539 -8.95 7.53 -9.75
CA GLN A 539 -8.61 6.54 -10.77
C GLN A 539 -9.80 6.27 -11.69
N PHE A 540 -11.04 6.31 -11.18
CA PHE A 540 -12.23 6.30 -12.02
C PHE A 540 -12.30 7.56 -12.91
N VAL A 541 -11.95 8.73 -12.36
CA VAL A 541 -11.89 9.98 -13.13
C VAL A 541 -10.81 9.88 -14.22
N GLY A 542 -9.61 9.42 -13.88
CA GLY A 542 -8.52 9.20 -14.83
C GLY A 542 -8.90 8.19 -15.93
N THR A 543 -9.58 7.10 -15.55
CA THR A 543 -10.10 6.11 -16.49
C THR A 543 -11.12 6.70 -17.47
N PHE A 544 -12.06 7.51 -16.96
CA PHE A 544 -13.05 8.19 -17.77
C PHE A 544 -12.43 9.22 -18.71
N ILE A 545 -11.43 9.99 -18.24
CA ILE A 545 -10.65 10.90 -19.08
C ILE A 545 -9.94 10.11 -20.19
N SER A 546 -9.25 9.02 -19.86
CA SER A 546 -8.58 8.17 -20.86
C SER A 546 -9.57 7.59 -21.87
N TRP A 547 -10.75 7.15 -21.43
CA TRP A 547 -11.81 6.68 -22.32
C TRP A 547 -12.22 7.75 -23.35
N ILE A 548 -12.43 8.99 -22.91
CA ILE A 548 -12.76 10.12 -23.81
C ILE A 548 -11.61 10.40 -24.76
N VAL A 549 -10.39 10.53 -24.25
CA VAL A 549 -9.20 10.86 -25.05
C VAL A 549 -8.96 9.81 -26.13
N PHE A 550 -8.99 8.52 -25.78
CA PHE A 550 -8.80 7.44 -26.75
C PHE A 550 -9.96 7.36 -27.76
N SER A 551 -11.19 7.63 -27.35
CA SER A 551 -12.34 7.62 -28.27
C SER A 551 -12.28 8.74 -29.31
N ILE A 552 -11.63 9.87 -28.99
CA ILE A 552 -11.51 11.03 -29.89
C ILE A 552 -10.25 10.94 -30.75
N LEU A 553 -9.10 10.63 -30.15
CA LEU A 553 -7.80 10.72 -30.83
C LEU A 553 -7.39 9.41 -31.52
N GLU A 554 -7.79 8.26 -31.00
CA GLU A 554 -7.36 6.95 -31.48
C GLU A 554 -8.57 6.01 -31.65
N PRO A 555 -9.58 6.39 -32.48
CA PRO A 555 -10.78 5.57 -32.68
C PRO A 555 -10.44 4.32 -33.50
N GLY A 556 -10.33 3.16 -32.84
CA GLY A 556 -10.06 1.88 -33.50
C GLY A 556 -9.05 1.01 -32.75
N GLN A 557 -8.52 0.00 -33.45
CA GLN A 557 -7.48 -0.89 -32.94
C GLN A 557 -6.09 -0.30 -33.16
N SER A 558 -5.09 -0.72 -32.38
CA SER A 558 -3.72 -0.21 -32.47
C SER A 558 -2.99 -0.76 -33.70
N PRO A 559 -2.52 0.10 -34.63
CA PRO A 559 -1.69 -0.30 -35.77
C PRO A 559 -0.39 -0.99 -35.36
N GLU A 560 0.16 -0.62 -34.20
CA GLU A 560 1.44 -1.11 -33.72
C GLU A 560 1.34 -2.51 -33.11
N LEU A 561 0.19 -2.87 -32.54
CA LEU A 561 0.02 -4.08 -31.73
C LEU A 561 -0.99 -5.08 -32.31
N ALA A 562 -2.07 -4.62 -32.96
CA ALA A 562 -3.12 -5.49 -33.51
C ALA A 562 -2.79 -5.90 -34.97
N THR A 563 -1.69 -6.63 -35.17
CA THR A 563 -1.17 -6.97 -36.51
C THR A 563 -2.11 -7.85 -37.36
N GLU A 564 -3.05 -8.56 -36.74
CA GLU A 564 -4.06 -9.39 -37.41
C GLU A 564 -5.33 -8.62 -37.82
N ALA A 565 -5.43 -7.33 -37.50
CA ALA A 565 -6.60 -6.52 -37.82
C ALA A 565 -6.61 -6.06 -39.28
N GLU A 566 -7.80 -5.82 -39.84
CA GLU A 566 -7.89 -5.19 -41.16
C GLU A 566 -7.42 -3.73 -41.07
N LYS A 567 -6.79 -3.22 -42.14
CA LYS A 567 -6.32 -1.83 -42.20
C LYS A 567 -7.43 -0.79 -41.98
N ALA A 568 -8.69 -1.15 -42.23
CA ALA A 568 -9.84 -0.29 -41.99
C ALA A 568 -10.22 -0.15 -40.51
N ASP A 569 -9.85 -1.12 -39.67
CA ASP A 569 -10.14 -1.15 -38.23
C ASP A 569 -9.08 -0.41 -37.39
N HIS A 570 -7.98 -0.01 -38.04
CA HIS A 570 -6.88 0.73 -37.42
C HIS A 570 -7.17 2.23 -37.34
N HIS A 571 -6.80 2.82 -36.20
CA HIS A 571 -6.77 4.28 -36.08
C HIS A 571 -5.57 4.88 -36.83
N SER A 572 -5.68 6.16 -37.20
CA SER A 572 -4.56 6.88 -37.81
C SER A 572 -3.41 7.05 -36.80
N THR A 573 -2.18 6.77 -37.22
CA THR A 573 -0.97 7.11 -36.46
C THR A 573 -0.53 8.57 -36.65
N GLU A 574 -1.21 9.33 -37.52
CA GLU A 574 -0.92 10.74 -37.75
C GLU A 574 -1.53 11.58 -36.62
N GLY A 575 -0.68 12.14 -35.76
CA GLY A 575 -1.11 13.05 -34.70
C GLY A 575 -0.41 12.81 -33.36
N VAL A 576 -0.99 13.38 -32.31
CA VAL A 576 -0.50 13.26 -30.93
C VAL A 576 -0.96 11.93 -30.34
N SER A 577 -0.05 11.18 -29.70
CA SER A 577 -0.39 9.95 -28.98
C SER A 577 -1.47 10.19 -27.93
N GLY A 578 -2.55 9.39 -27.96
CA GLY A 578 -3.63 9.47 -26.98
C GLY A 578 -3.13 9.24 -25.55
N ILE A 579 -2.15 8.35 -25.38
CA ILE A 579 -1.52 8.11 -24.06
C ILE A 579 -0.75 9.36 -23.62
N GLY A 580 0.01 9.97 -24.53
CA GLY A 580 0.72 11.23 -24.25
C GLY A 580 -0.20 12.35 -23.78
N VAL A 581 -1.40 12.47 -24.37
CA VAL A 581 -2.44 13.43 -23.94
C VAL A 581 -2.99 13.09 -22.56
N CYS A 582 -3.22 11.82 -22.24
CA CYS A 582 -3.63 11.40 -20.89
C CYS A 582 -2.59 11.79 -19.84
N LEU A 583 -1.30 11.56 -20.13
CA LEU A 583 -0.19 11.94 -19.26
C LEU A 583 -0.10 13.46 -19.06
N PHE A 584 -0.33 14.24 -20.13
CA PHE A 584 -0.40 15.70 -20.06
C PHE A 584 -1.54 16.20 -19.17
N ILE A 585 -2.76 15.65 -19.31
CA ILE A 585 -3.88 16.00 -18.43
C ILE A 585 -3.53 15.65 -16.97
N GLY A 586 -2.89 14.50 -16.76
CA GLY A 586 -2.32 14.12 -15.46
C GLY A 586 -1.33 15.12 -14.90
N ALA A 587 -0.48 15.71 -15.76
CA ALA A 587 0.45 16.78 -15.39
C ALA A 587 -0.29 18.03 -14.87
N CYS A 588 -1.34 18.46 -15.58
CA CYS A 588 -2.20 19.58 -15.17
C CYS A 588 -2.86 19.31 -13.81
N CYS A 589 -3.36 18.10 -13.57
CA CYS A 589 -3.90 17.70 -12.27
C CYS A 589 -2.82 17.70 -11.17
N SER A 590 -1.59 17.28 -11.48
CA SER A 590 -0.48 17.34 -10.51
C SER A 590 -0.07 18.78 -10.15
N VAL A 591 -0.21 19.75 -11.06
CA VAL A 591 -0.08 21.18 -10.72
C VAL A 591 -1.15 21.59 -9.71
N MET A 592 -2.40 21.15 -9.89
CA MET A 592 -3.46 21.40 -8.91
C MET A 592 -3.14 20.76 -7.55
N ALA A 593 -2.57 19.54 -7.54
CA ALA A 593 -2.11 18.89 -6.32
C ALA A 593 -1.02 19.73 -5.61
N ALA A 594 -0.03 20.24 -6.37
CA ALA A 594 1.01 21.11 -5.83
C ALA A 594 0.43 22.41 -5.23
N VAL A 595 -0.60 23.00 -5.86
CA VAL A 595 -1.32 24.15 -5.31
C VAL A 595 -2.10 23.77 -4.05
N ALA A 596 -2.76 22.63 -4.03
CA ALA A 596 -3.52 22.14 -2.87
C ALA A 596 -2.64 21.97 -1.63
N THR A 597 -1.35 21.62 -1.79
CA THR A 597 -0.40 21.56 -0.65
C THR A 597 -0.25 22.90 0.08
N ARG A 598 -0.52 24.04 -0.56
CA ARG A 598 -0.45 25.37 0.09
C ARG A 598 -1.43 25.49 1.25
N ARG A 599 -2.59 24.82 1.16
CA ARG A 599 -3.62 24.82 2.22
C ARG A 599 -3.16 24.14 3.51
N LEU A 600 -2.11 23.33 3.45
CA LEU A 600 -1.48 22.72 4.63
C LEU A 600 -0.57 23.70 5.39
N LYS A 601 -0.16 24.81 4.77
CA LYS A 601 0.74 25.80 5.38
C LYS A 601 0.01 26.89 6.17
N THR A 602 -1.26 27.17 5.85
CA THR A 602 -1.94 28.43 6.25
C THR A 602 -2.61 28.40 7.62
N ASN A 603 -2.70 27.25 8.29
CA ASN A 603 -3.39 27.10 9.60
C ASN A 603 -2.47 26.45 10.66
N ALA A 604 -1.18 26.77 10.63
CA ALA A 604 -0.24 26.44 11.70
C ALA A 604 -0.27 27.51 12.78
#